data_AF-A0A662HJM9-F1
#
_entry.id   AF-A0A662HJM9-F1
#
_cell.length_a   1.000
_cell.length_b   1.000
_cell.length_c   1.000
_cell.angle_alpha   90.00
_cell.angle_beta   90.00
_cell.angle_gamma   90.00
#
_symmetry.space_group_name_H-M   'P 1'
#
loop_
_entity.id
_entity.type
_entity.pdbx_description
1 polymer ?
#
loop_
_entity_poly.entity_id
_entity_poly.type
_entity_poly.pdbx_seq_one_letter_code
_entity_poly.pdbx_strand_id
1 'polypeptide(L)'
;MEVRVGFIGCGGIAKAHAERLARIEGVRLAAFCDVKFSRAEEFARRYGGAAYRDHREMLGREELDACYICIPPYAHTDQELLCAERGVHFFVEKPVALTLEKALEVLKAVRKAGVITQVGYVLRFVDSLRRARELVQAEGGRIGLFEAWRYGIVVGGPEHWWRRRELSGGQLVEQSTHQVDLARWVVGSDVREVYAAFEEKLLEDLPRFNIESASIVCMRFKSGAIGVVTSTCAAQPAGCDAGFRLIARHIQLVCRGRRCTIIRGDKVETLEASVDPYMEEDRHFIECVKRGRDTEVPYVEGVKTLEVTLAAVKSARERRVIKLPLTSY
;
A
#
# COMPACT_ATOMS: atom_id res chain seq x y z
N MET A 1 27.57 7.75 -0.50
CA MET A 1 27.35 6.59 -1.39
C MET A 1 26.17 6.92 -2.29
N GLU A 2 26.35 6.79 -3.61
CA GLU A 2 25.25 6.90 -4.57
C GLU A 2 24.46 5.59 -4.58
N VAL A 3 23.12 5.65 -4.60
CA VAL A 3 22.23 4.50 -4.68
C VAL A 3 21.74 4.36 -6.13
N ARG A 4 22.09 3.27 -6.80
CA ARG A 4 21.65 2.95 -8.16
C ARG A 4 20.29 2.26 -8.10
N VAL A 5 19.29 2.91 -8.65
CA VAL A 5 17.89 2.48 -8.61
C VAL A 5 17.45 2.00 -9.98
N GLY A 6 16.92 0.78 -10.03
CA GLY A 6 16.18 0.28 -11.19
C GLY A 6 14.67 0.34 -11.00
N PHE A 7 13.91 0.32 -12.09
CA PHE A 7 12.45 0.24 -12.08
C PHE A 7 11.95 -0.97 -12.84
N ILE A 8 10.99 -1.70 -12.27
CA ILE A 8 10.18 -2.71 -12.97
C ILE A 8 8.73 -2.22 -12.98
N GLY A 9 8.23 -1.94 -14.18
CA GLY A 9 7.00 -1.20 -14.41
C GLY A 9 7.26 0.31 -14.55
N CYS A 10 6.99 0.86 -15.73
CA CYS A 10 7.18 2.27 -16.07
C CYS A 10 5.82 2.97 -16.29
N GLY A 11 4.88 2.71 -15.38
CA GLY A 11 3.52 3.27 -15.40
C GLY A 11 3.39 4.63 -14.71
N GLY A 12 2.14 5.04 -14.45
CA GLY A 12 1.84 6.34 -13.83
C GLY A 12 2.44 6.52 -12.43
N ILE A 13 2.35 5.49 -11.58
CA ILE A 13 2.94 5.54 -10.23
C ILE A 13 4.47 5.52 -10.27
N ALA A 14 5.07 4.72 -11.15
CA ALA A 14 6.51 4.71 -11.37
C ALA A 14 7.03 6.09 -11.83
N LYS A 15 6.27 6.80 -12.67
CA LYS A 15 6.61 8.17 -13.07
C LYS A 15 6.65 9.11 -11.87
N ALA A 16 5.67 8.99 -10.97
CA ALA A 16 5.60 9.79 -9.76
C ALA A 16 6.81 9.55 -8.84
N HIS A 17 7.25 8.30 -8.65
CA HIS A 17 8.46 7.98 -7.90
C HIS A 17 9.73 8.46 -8.62
N ALA A 18 9.88 8.17 -9.92
CA ALA A 18 11.06 8.57 -10.69
C ALA A 18 11.28 10.09 -10.68
N GLU A 19 10.21 10.89 -10.79
CA GLU A 19 10.28 12.36 -10.70
C GLU A 19 10.78 12.85 -9.33
N ARG A 20 10.50 12.11 -8.26
CA ARG A 20 10.92 12.46 -6.89
C ARG A 20 12.32 11.95 -6.59
N LEU A 21 12.60 10.69 -6.90
CA LEU A 21 13.91 10.08 -6.76
C LEU A 21 15.00 10.84 -7.51
N ALA A 22 14.71 11.34 -8.71
CA ALA A 22 15.65 12.17 -9.48
C ALA A 22 16.02 13.50 -8.78
N ARG A 23 15.30 13.89 -7.72
CA ARG A 23 15.55 15.10 -6.91
C ARG A 23 16.23 14.77 -5.58
N ILE A 24 16.46 13.49 -5.26
CA ILE A 24 17.14 13.06 -4.03
C ILE A 24 18.64 12.96 -4.30
N GLU A 25 19.44 13.67 -3.52
CA GLU A 25 20.89 13.64 -3.65
C GLU A 25 21.46 12.23 -3.39
N GLY A 26 22.41 11.82 -4.24
CA GLY A 26 23.00 10.49 -4.18
C GLY A 26 22.05 9.37 -4.60
N VAL A 27 21.09 9.66 -5.46
CA VAL A 27 20.26 8.67 -6.16
C VAL A 27 20.53 8.77 -7.66
N ARG A 28 20.80 7.63 -8.29
CA ARG A 28 20.93 7.50 -9.74
C ARG A 28 19.92 6.51 -10.27
N LEU A 29 19.06 6.95 -11.18
CA LEU A 29 18.15 6.05 -11.89
C LEU A 29 18.92 5.37 -13.03
N ALA A 30 19.20 4.08 -12.85
CA ALA A 30 20.17 3.35 -13.68
C ALA A 30 19.51 2.48 -14.75
N ALA A 31 18.33 1.91 -14.48
CA ALA A 31 17.69 0.97 -15.39
C ALA A 31 16.17 0.97 -15.28
N PHE A 32 15.49 0.72 -16.40
CA PHE A 32 14.04 0.74 -16.50
C PHE A 32 13.55 -0.46 -17.29
N CYS A 33 12.57 -1.18 -16.75
CA CYS A 33 11.97 -2.35 -17.38
C CYS A 33 10.45 -2.17 -17.49
N ASP A 34 9.90 -2.40 -18.68
CA ASP A 34 8.46 -2.48 -18.90
C ASP A 34 8.16 -3.41 -20.08
N VAL A 35 7.14 -4.26 -19.95
CA VAL A 35 6.67 -5.14 -21.03
C VAL A 35 6.24 -4.35 -22.26
N LYS A 36 5.74 -3.12 -22.06
CA LYS A 36 5.59 -2.12 -23.11
C LYS A 36 6.88 -1.31 -23.20
N PHE A 37 7.85 -1.85 -23.92
CA PHE A 37 9.22 -1.31 -24.03
C PHE A 37 9.31 0.20 -24.25
N SER A 38 8.42 0.78 -25.05
CA SER A 38 8.42 2.23 -25.31
C SER A 38 8.28 3.10 -24.05
N ARG A 39 7.70 2.56 -22.97
CA ARG A 39 7.66 3.23 -21.65
C ARG A 39 9.01 3.21 -20.95
N ALA A 40 9.72 2.08 -20.99
CA ALA A 40 11.08 1.98 -20.46
C ALA A 40 12.04 2.90 -21.24
N GLU A 41 11.91 2.96 -22.57
CA GLU A 41 12.67 3.90 -23.41
C GLU A 41 12.37 5.36 -23.07
N GLU A 42 11.13 5.70 -22.76
CA GLU A 42 10.77 7.06 -22.32
C GLU A 42 11.43 7.43 -21.00
N PHE A 43 11.43 6.52 -20.02
CA PHE A 43 12.10 6.75 -18.74
C PHE A 43 13.62 6.88 -18.94
N ALA A 44 14.23 5.98 -19.73
CA ALA A 44 15.66 6.01 -20.01
C ALA A 44 16.08 7.32 -20.73
N ARG A 45 15.29 7.78 -21.71
CA ARG A 45 15.53 9.08 -22.36
C ARG A 45 15.44 10.26 -21.39
N ARG A 46 14.52 10.19 -20.42
CA ARG A 46 14.26 11.30 -19.49
C ARG A 46 15.26 11.38 -18.34
N TYR A 47 15.66 10.23 -17.80
CA TYR A 47 16.46 10.16 -16.57
C TYR A 47 17.88 9.60 -16.78
N GLY A 48 18.23 9.17 -17.99
CA GLY A 48 19.44 8.41 -18.28
C GLY A 48 19.25 6.91 -18.05
N GLY A 49 20.32 6.12 -18.06
CA GLY A 49 20.23 4.67 -17.80
C GLY A 49 19.78 3.83 -19.01
N ALA A 50 19.59 2.53 -18.77
CA ALA A 50 19.26 1.55 -19.80
C ALA A 50 17.79 1.10 -19.75
N ALA A 51 17.22 0.81 -20.92
CA ALA A 51 15.85 0.32 -21.06
C ALA A 51 15.82 -1.18 -21.38
N TYR A 52 14.92 -1.90 -20.72
CA TYR A 52 14.79 -3.35 -20.80
C TYR A 52 13.34 -3.78 -21.05
N ARG A 53 13.18 -4.93 -21.72
CA ARG A 53 11.87 -5.58 -21.90
C ARG A 53 11.59 -6.63 -20.83
N ASP A 54 12.66 -7.21 -20.29
CA ASP A 54 12.63 -8.33 -19.36
C ASP A 54 13.41 -7.96 -18.09
N HIS A 55 12.78 -8.16 -16.93
CA HIS A 55 13.35 -7.80 -15.64
C HIS A 55 14.50 -8.72 -15.22
N ARG A 56 14.54 -9.96 -15.72
CA ARG A 56 15.64 -10.90 -15.46
C ARG A 56 16.89 -10.47 -16.22
N GLU A 57 16.73 -9.99 -17.45
CA GLU A 57 17.82 -9.39 -18.22
C GLU A 57 18.36 -8.15 -17.50
N MET A 58 17.47 -7.23 -17.10
CA MET A 58 17.84 -6.02 -16.35
C MET A 58 18.61 -6.37 -15.08
N LEU A 59 18.04 -7.21 -14.22
CA LEU A 59 18.66 -7.61 -12.94
C LEU A 59 19.92 -8.46 -13.14
N GLY A 60 20.11 -9.10 -14.31
CA GLY A 60 21.30 -9.88 -14.63
C GLY A 60 22.47 -9.05 -15.18
N ARG A 61 22.20 -7.88 -15.76
CA ARG A 61 23.23 -7.01 -16.37
C ARG A 61 23.56 -5.79 -15.54
N GLU A 62 22.59 -5.27 -14.81
CA GLU A 62 22.73 -4.04 -14.05
C GLU A 62 23.16 -4.33 -12.62
N GLU A 63 24.14 -3.58 -12.15
CA GLU A 63 24.49 -3.53 -10.74
C GLU A 63 23.58 -2.50 -10.07
N LEU A 64 22.49 -2.97 -9.45
CA LEU A 64 21.51 -2.13 -8.77
C LEU A 64 21.64 -2.30 -7.25
N ASP A 65 21.52 -1.20 -6.52
CA ASP A 65 21.48 -1.23 -5.05
C ASP A 65 20.02 -1.32 -4.57
N ALA A 66 19.09 -0.74 -5.32
CA ALA A 66 17.66 -0.84 -5.06
C ALA A 66 16.81 -0.96 -6.33
N CYS A 67 15.60 -1.51 -6.20
CA CYS A 67 14.62 -1.62 -7.27
C CYS A 67 13.23 -1.15 -6.84
N TYR A 68 12.57 -0.36 -7.68
CA TYR A 68 11.17 0.02 -7.53
C TYR A 68 10.29 -0.90 -8.38
N ILE A 69 9.41 -1.66 -7.74
CA ILE A 69 8.51 -2.63 -8.37
C ILE A 69 7.12 -2.00 -8.39
N CYS A 70 6.76 -1.44 -9.55
CA CYS A 70 5.56 -0.64 -9.80
C CYS A 70 4.68 -1.29 -10.88
N ILE A 71 4.35 -2.56 -10.69
CA ILE A 71 3.59 -3.38 -11.64
C ILE A 71 2.15 -3.60 -11.17
N PRO A 72 1.21 -3.97 -12.07
CA PRO A 72 -0.14 -4.35 -11.65
C PRO A 72 -0.14 -5.58 -10.73
N PRO A 73 -1.15 -5.75 -9.85
CA PRO A 73 -1.18 -6.83 -8.85
C PRO A 73 -1.01 -8.25 -9.42
N TYR A 74 -1.60 -8.52 -10.59
CA TYR A 74 -1.49 -9.83 -11.25
C TYR A 74 -0.13 -10.10 -11.89
N ALA A 75 0.72 -9.07 -12.05
CA ALA A 75 1.98 -9.18 -12.77
C ALA A 75 3.16 -9.57 -11.87
N HIS A 76 2.94 -9.69 -10.56
CA HIS A 76 3.92 -10.19 -9.60
C HIS A 76 4.18 -11.67 -9.83
N THR A 77 5.30 -11.99 -10.46
CA THR A 77 5.78 -13.35 -10.73
C THR A 77 6.96 -13.70 -9.84
N ASP A 78 8.11 -13.14 -10.14
CA ASP A 78 9.43 -13.46 -9.56
C ASP A 78 10.34 -12.23 -9.44
N GLN A 79 9.82 -11.03 -9.69
CA GLN A 79 10.56 -9.77 -9.63
C GLN A 79 11.19 -9.56 -8.24
N GLU A 80 10.40 -9.68 -7.18
CA GLU A 80 10.86 -9.55 -5.79
C GLU A 80 11.81 -10.67 -5.39
N LEU A 81 11.53 -11.90 -5.83
CA LEU A 81 12.36 -13.06 -5.55
C LEU A 81 13.76 -12.88 -6.15
N LEU A 82 13.83 -12.41 -7.39
CA LEU A 82 15.08 -12.14 -8.10
C LEU A 82 15.84 -10.95 -7.51
N CYS A 83 15.14 -9.94 -6.98
CA CYS A 83 15.78 -8.86 -6.22
C CYS A 83 16.41 -9.41 -4.94
N ALA A 84 15.66 -10.19 -4.16
CA ALA A 84 16.17 -10.81 -2.93
C ALA A 84 17.35 -11.76 -3.20
N GLU A 85 17.27 -12.60 -4.24
CA GLU A 85 18.34 -13.51 -4.65
C GLU A 85 19.65 -12.77 -4.96
N ARG A 86 19.56 -11.59 -5.58
CA ARG A 86 20.72 -10.77 -5.95
C ARG A 86 21.16 -9.79 -4.87
N GLY A 87 20.50 -9.78 -3.71
CA GLY A 87 20.79 -8.81 -2.65
C GLY A 87 20.35 -7.37 -2.99
N VAL A 88 19.48 -7.19 -3.99
CA VAL A 88 18.95 -5.88 -4.38
C VAL A 88 17.80 -5.52 -3.43
N HIS A 89 17.93 -4.39 -2.73
CA HIS A 89 16.86 -3.84 -1.89
C HIS A 89 15.66 -3.45 -2.76
N PHE A 90 14.43 -3.44 -2.23
CA PHE A 90 13.32 -3.04 -3.07
C PHE A 90 12.17 -2.30 -2.39
N PHE A 91 11.64 -1.33 -3.11
CA PHE A 91 10.34 -0.73 -2.87
C PHE A 91 9.32 -1.48 -3.75
N VAL A 92 8.17 -1.85 -3.19
CA VAL A 92 7.10 -2.51 -3.93
C VAL A 92 5.79 -1.76 -3.72
N GLU A 93 5.11 -1.45 -4.81
CA GLU A 93 3.77 -0.87 -4.73
C GLU A 93 2.76 -1.85 -4.14
N LYS A 94 1.73 -1.30 -3.50
CA LYS A 94 0.65 -2.10 -2.92
C LYS A 94 -0.35 -2.52 -4.01
N PRO A 95 -1.05 -3.65 -3.82
CA PRO A 95 -0.82 -4.71 -2.84
C PRO A 95 0.41 -5.57 -3.20
N VAL A 96 1.08 -6.13 -2.20
CA VAL A 96 2.33 -6.89 -2.40
C VAL A 96 2.15 -8.22 -3.14
N ALA A 97 0.92 -8.74 -3.21
CA ALA A 97 0.52 -9.92 -3.98
C ALA A 97 -1.02 -10.01 -4.03
N LEU A 98 -1.54 -10.94 -4.84
CA LEU A 98 -2.96 -11.32 -4.83
C LEU A 98 -3.28 -12.53 -3.94
N THR A 99 -2.26 -13.28 -3.52
CA THR A 99 -2.42 -14.48 -2.71
C THR A 99 -1.47 -14.45 -1.52
N LEU A 100 -1.88 -15.08 -0.42
CA LEU A 100 -1.05 -15.16 0.77
C LEU A 100 0.16 -16.07 0.52
N GLU A 101 0.00 -17.11 -0.30
CA GLU A 101 1.06 -18.03 -0.69
C GLU A 101 2.21 -17.30 -1.38
N LYS A 102 1.93 -16.45 -2.39
CA LYS A 102 2.95 -15.66 -3.08
C LYS A 102 3.61 -14.64 -2.14
N ALA A 103 2.81 -13.96 -1.31
CA ALA A 103 3.35 -13.01 -0.35
C ALA A 103 4.29 -13.67 0.67
N LEU A 104 3.98 -14.88 1.13
CA LEU A 104 4.83 -15.62 2.08
C LEU A 104 6.08 -16.21 1.42
N GLU A 105 5.98 -16.62 0.16
CA GLU A 105 7.14 -17.02 -0.65
C GLU A 105 8.16 -15.87 -0.71
N VAL A 106 7.71 -14.66 -1.07
CA VAL A 106 8.56 -13.46 -1.12
C VAL A 106 9.08 -13.07 0.26
N LEU A 107 8.23 -13.08 1.30
CA LEU A 107 8.66 -12.76 2.66
C LEU A 107 9.79 -13.68 3.15
N LYS A 108 9.70 -14.98 2.82
CA LYS A 108 10.76 -15.96 3.15
C LYS A 108 12.06 -15.62 2.41
N ALA A 109 11.99 -15.27 1.13
CA ALA A 109 13.16 -14.87 0.35
C ALA A 109 13.81 -13.58 0.91
N VAL A 110 13.00 -12.57 1.23
CA VAL A 110 13.44 -11.30 1.83
C VAL A 110 14.18 -11.55 3.13
N ARG A 111 13.60 -12.34 4.05
CA ARG A 111 14.25 -12.68 5.33
C ARG A 111 15.54 -13.47 5.16
N LYS A 112 15.58 -14.39 4.20
CA LYS A 112 16.79 -15.17 3.90
C LYS A 112 17.92 -14.29 3.36
N ALA A 113 17.59 -13.36 2.48
CA ALA A 113 18.56 -12.48 1.85
C ALA A 113 19.00 -11.31 2.74
N GLY A 114 18.18 -10.93 3.73
CA GLY A 114 18.45 -9.76 4.57
C GLY A 114 18.32 -8.43 3.81
N VAL A 115 17.56 -8.41 2.71
CA VAL A 115 17.35 -7.19 1.92
C VAL A 115 16.36 -6.25 2.60
N ILE A 116 16.69 -4.96 2.62
CA ILE A 116 15.78 -3.89 3.04
C ILE A 116 14.63 -3.78 2.03
N THR A 117 13.42 -3.72 2.55
CA THR A 117 12.19 -3.62 1.73
C THR A 117 11.30 -2.50 2.22
N GLN A 118 10.51 -1.92 1.32
CA GLN A 118 9.44 -0.99 1.67
C GLN A 118 8.20 -1.27 0.82
N VAL A 119 7.02 -1.24 1.45
CA VAL A 119 5.73 -1.29 0.75
C VAL A 119 5.17 0.13 0.60
N GLY A 120 4.60 0.45 -0.56
CA GLY A 120 4.00 1.75 -0.91
C GLY A 120 2.71 2.13 -0.15
N TYR A 121 2.70 2.03 1.18
CA TYR A 121 1.64 2.58 2.03
C TYR A 121 1.91 4.05 2.38
N VAL A 122 1.85 4.90 1.37
CA VAL A 122 2.12 6.35 1.44
C VAL A 122 1.40 7.10 2.56
N LEU A 123 0.24 6.63 3.01
CA LEU A 123 -0.53 7.28 4.09
C LEU A 123 0.22 7.27 5.43
N ARG A 124 1.16 6.33 5.64
CA ARG A 124 2.04 6.32 6.82
C ARG A 124 3.10 7.45 6.81
N PHE A 125 3.28 8.10 5.66
CA PHE A 125 4.24 9.19 5.44
C PHE A 125 3.57 10.57 5.35
N VAL A 126 2.26 10.65 5.62
CA VAL A 126 1.57 11.94 5.79
C VAL A 126 1.86 12.46 7.19
N ASP A 127 2.60 13.55 7.30
CA ASP A 127 3.09 14.12 8.56
C ASP A 127 1.96 14.49 9.55
N SER A 128 0.82 14.99 9.07
CA SER A 128 -0.34 15.25 9.94
C SER A 128 -0.93 13.97 10.54
N LEU A 129 -0.99 12.87 9.78
CA LEU A 129 -1.44 11.56 10.27
C LEU A 129 -0.44 10.96 11.26
N ARG A 130 0.86 11.09 10.98
CA ARG A 130 1.94 10.62 11.88
C ARG A 130 1.86 11.31 13.24
N ARG A 131 1.82 12.65 13.23
CA ARG A 131 1.68 13.46 14.45
C ARG A 131 0.39 13.15 15.21
N ALA A 132 -0.73 13.03 14.50
CA ALA A 132 -2.00 12.64 15.13
C ALA A 132 -1.93 11.25 15.78
N ARG A 133 -1.29 10.28 15.12
CA ARG A 133 -1.06 8.95 15.67
C ARG A 133 -0.15 9.00 16.89
N GLU A 134 0.96 9.74 16.85
CA GLU A 134 1.88 9.91 17.97
C GLU A 134 1.15 10.47 19.21
N LEU A 135 0.32 11.49 19.03
CA LEU A 135 -0.51 12.05 20.12
C LEU A 135 -1.53 11.04 20.66
N VAL A 136 -2.22 10.29 19.79
CA VAL A 136 -3.14 9.22 20.22
C VAL A 136 -2.41 8.16 21.04
N GLN A 137 -1.19 7.77 20.66
CA GLN A 137 -0.42 6.75 21.37
C GLN A 137 0.14 7.27 22.70
N ALA A 138 0.56 8.54 22.75
CA ALA A 138 1.11 9.15 23.96
C ALA A 138 0.03 9.50 25.01
N GLU A 139 -1.12 10.01 24.56
CA GLU A 139 -2.10 10.65 25.44
C GLU A 139 -3.52 10.09 25.31
N GLY A 140 -3.81 9.30 24.27
CA GLY A 140 -5.16 8.84 23.94
C GLY A 140 -5.77 7.84 24.91
N GLY A 141 -4.94 7.13 25.68
CA GLY A 141 -5.37 5.97 26.47
C GLY A 141 -5.85 4.82 25.57
N ARG A 142 -6.77 3.99 26.06
CA ARG A 142 -7.25 2.83 25.30
C ARG A 142 -8.09 3.28 24.10
N ILE A 143 -7.78 2.75 22.92
CA ILE A 143 -8.56 2.94 21.68
C ILE A 143 -9.78 2.00 21.72
N GLY A 144 -10.98 2.54 21.49
CA GLY A 144 -12.23 1.78 21.50
C GLY A 144 -12.81 1.54 20.09
N LEU A 145 -12.79 2.57 19.24
CA LEU A 145 -13.42 2.56 17.93
C LEU A 145 -12.52 3.17 16.85
N PHE A 146 -12.46 2.53 15.70
CA PHE A 146 -11.84 3.05 14.48
C PHE A 146 -12.82 2.94 13.30
N GLU A 147 -13.01 4.02 12.55
CA GLU A 147 -13.87 4.04 11.36
C GLU A 147 -13.05 4.62 10.20
N ALA A 148 -12.96 3.95 9.06
CA ALA A 148 -12.30 4.51 7.89
C ALA A 148 -13.17 4.35 6.64
N TRP A 149 -13.02 5.27 5.70
CA TRP A 149 -13.73 5.23 4.44
C TRP A 149 -12.81 5.48 3.24
N ARG A 150 -13.16 4.85 2.12
CA ARG A 150 -12.61 5.12 0.79
C ARG A 150 -13.72 5.17 -0.25
N TYR A 151 -14.07 6.37 -0.68
CA TYR A 151 -15.10 6.62 -1.68
C TYR A 151 -14.44 7.15 -2.95
N GLY A 152 -14.21 6.21 -3.87
CA GLY A 152 -13.59 6.46 -5.15
C GLY A 152 -14.57 6.30 -6.31
N ILE A 153 -13.99 6.34 -7.50
CA ILE A 153 -14.68 6.09 -8.77
C ILE A 153 -14.04 4.89 -9.46
N VAL A 154 -14.72 4.35 -10.47
CA VAL A 154 -14.18 3.34 -11.38
C VAL A 154 -12.93 3.88 -12.08
N VAL A 155 -11.82 3.13 -11.98
CA VAL A 155 -10.53 3.53 -12.55
C VAL A 155 -10.34 2.96 -13.95
N GLY A 156 -9.90 3.81 -14.87
CA GLY A 156 -9.55 3.42 -16.23
C GLY A 156 -10.75 3.07 -17.12
N GLY A 157 -10.45 2.80 -18.39
CA GLY A 157 -11.46 2.46 -19.40
C GLY A 157 -12.02 1.03 -19.25
N PRO A 158 -12.94 0.63 -20.14
CA PRO A 158 -13.60 -0.69 -20.16
C PRO A 158 -12.64 -1.90 -20.10
N GLU A 159 -11.45 -1.77 -20.69
CA GLU A 159 -10.46 -2.85 -20.76
C GLU A 159 -9.48 -2.88 -19.57
N HIS A 160 -9.61 -1.94 -18.63
CA HIS A 160 -8.66 -1.80 -17.54
C HIS A 160 -8.69 -3.02 -16.60
N TRP A 161 -7.50 -3.54 -16.26
CA TRP A 161 -7.34 -4.75 -15.43
C TRP A 161 -7.99 -4.63 -14.06
N TRP A 162 -8.08 -3.43 -13.50
CA TRP A 162 -8.62 -3.18 -12.17
C TRP A 162 -10.06 -3.69 -11.99
N ARG A 163 -10.88 -3.64 -13.05
CA ARG A 163 -12.29 -4.06 -13.05
C ARG A 163 -12.49 -5.57 -12.89
N ARG A 164 -11.40 -6.34 -13.03
CA ARG A 164 -11.37 -7.80 -13.07
C ARG A 164 -10.76 -8.37 -11.79
N ARG A 165 -11.55 -9.11 -11.01
CA ARG A 165 -11.19 -9.67 -9.71
C ARG A 165 -9.95 -10.56 -9.80
N GLU A 166 -9.84 -11.36 -10.85
CA GLU A 166 -8.70 -12.22 -11.12
C GLU A 166 -7.39 -11.45 -11.39
N LEU A 167 -7.49 -10.17 -11.75
CA LEU A 167 -6.33 -9.31 -12.02
C LEU A 167 -6.03 -8.30 -10.91
N SER A 168 -7.04 -7.86 -10.17
CA SER A 168 -6.90 -6.83 -9.14
C SER A 168 -7.09 -7.33 -7.71
N GLY A 169 -7.78 -8.45 -7.53
CA GLY A 169 -8.29 -8.91 -6.25
C GLY A 169 -9.60 -8.24 -5.80
N GLY A 170 -10.01 -7.16 -6.48
CA GLY A 170 -11.17 -6.34 -6.11
C GLY A 170 -10.79 -4.98 -5.53
N GLN A 171 -11.81 -4.13 -5.36
CA GLN A 171 -11.69 -2.80 -4.75
C GLN A 171 -11.03 -2.85 -3.37
N LEU A 172 -11.37 -3.84 -2.56
CA LEU A 172 -10.82 -3.99 -1.21
C LEU A 172 -9.31 -4.29 -1.24
N VAL A 173 -8.89 -5.25 -2.08
CA VAL A 173 -7.49 -5.69 -2.19
C VAL A 173 -6.60 -4.61 -2.79
N GLU A 174 -7.07 -3.90 -3.82
CA GLU A 174 -6.22 -2.99 -4.57
C GLU A 174 -6.28 -1.54 -4.06
N GLN A 175 -7.49 -1.01 -3.82
CA GLN A 175 -7.68 0.40 -3.47
C GLN A 175 -7.79 0.58 -1.95
N SER A 176 -8.69 -0.17 -1.30
CA SER A 176 -9.02 0.04 0.12
C SER A 176 -8.07 -0.67 1.08
N THR A 177 -7.06 -1.37 0.56
CA THR A 177 -5.93 -1.87 1.34
C THR A 177 -5.24 -0.75 2.13
N HIS A 178 -5.24 0.49 1.64
CA HIS A 178 -4.78 1.66 2.41
C HIS A 178 -5.57 1.88 3.70
N GLN A 179 -6.90 1.68 3.69
CA GLN A 179 -7.75 1.85 4.86
C GLN A 179 -7.57 0.69 5.84
N VAL A 180 -7.36 -0.53 5.33
CA VAL A 180 -7.01 -1.69 6.16
C VAL A 180 -5.64 -1.49 6.82
N ASP A 181 -4.66 -0.99 6.07
CA ASP A 181 -3.34 -0.64 6.58
C ASP A 181 -3.40 0.47 7.65
N LEU A 182 -4.13 1.55 7.38
CA LEU A 182 -4.36 2.63 8.34
C LEU A 182 -4.99 2.11 9.63
N ALA A 183 -5.99 1.22 9.52
CA ALA A 183 -6.64 0.63 10.68
C ALA A 183 -5.62 -0.12 11.55
N ARG A 184 -4.77 -0.96 10.95
CA ARG A 184 -3.70 -1.67 11.66
C ARG A 184 -2.68 -0.71 12.27
N TRP A 185 -2.21 0.26 11.49
CA TRP A 185 -1.14 1.16 11.87
C TRP A 185 -1.55 2.14 12.97
N VAL A 186 -2.71 2.80 12.82
CA VAL A 186 -3.19 3.80 13.78
C VAL A 186 -3.67 3.15 15.08
N VAL A 187 -4.39 2.02 15.00
CA VAL A 187 -4.81 1.29 16.21
C VAL A 187 -3.61 0.66 16.92
N GLY A 188 -2.55 0.30 16.19
CA GLY A 188 -1.32 -0.25 16.77
C GLY A 188 -1.52 -1.66 17.33
N SER A 189 -2.47 -2.42 16.78
CA SER A 189 -2.76 -3.80 17.19
C SER A 189 -3.04 -4.65 15.95
N ASP A 190 -2.69 -5.94 16.02
CA ASP A 190 -3.14 -6.91 15.03
C ASP A 190 -4.66 -7.09 15.08
N VAL A 191 -5.24 -7.41 13.93
CA VAL A 191 -6.64 -7.81 13.80
C VAL A 191 -6.78 -9.29 14.23
N ARG A 192 -7.78 -9.58 15.05
CA ARG A 192 -8.11 -10.91 15.57
C ARG A 192 -9.16 -11.62 14.71
N GLU A 193 -10.14 -10.88 14.21
CA GLU A 193 -11.21 -11.44 13.39
C GLU A 193 -11.89 -10.34 12.56
N VAL A 194 -12.47 -10.75 11.43
CA VAL A 194 -13.19 -9.87 10.50
C VAL A 194 -14.53 -10.48 10.09
N TYR A 195 -15.50 -9.60 9.84
CA TYR A 195 -16.72 -9.89 9.09
C TYR A 195 -16.83 -8.90 7.93
N ALA A 196 -17.18 -9.34 6.73
CA ALA A 196 -17.36 -8.46 5.59
C ALA A 196 -18.64 -8.74 4.82
N ALA A 197 -19.19 -7.70 4.18
CA ALA A 197 -20.28 -7.78 3.24
C ALA A 197 -19.95 -6.94 2.00
N PHE A 198 -20.16 -7.51 0.81
CA PHE A 198 -19.90 -6.87 -0.48
C PHE A 198 -21.21 -6.62 -1.22
N GLU A 199 -21.28 -5.47 -1.89
CA GLU A 199 -22.31 -5.12 -2.87
C GLU A 199 -21.65 -5.25 -4.25
N GLU A 200 -22.20 -6.09 -5.12
CA GLU A 200 -21.61 -6.42 -6.44
C GLU A 200 -22.53 -6.03 -7.61
N LYS A 201 -23.78 -5.63 -7.37
CA LYS A 201 -24.77 -5.40 -8.43
C LYS A 201 -24.81 -3.98 -8.96
N LEU A 202 -24.43 -2.98 -8.16
CA LEU A 202 -24.60 -1.57 -8.53
C LEU A 202 -23.92 -1.19 -9.85
N LEU A 203 -22.81 -1.83 -10.19
CA LEU A 203 -22.01 -1.57 -11.40
C LEU A 203 -21.84 -2.82 -12.28
N GLU A 204 -22.69 -3.83 -12.12
CA GLU A 204 -22.57 -5.13 -12.81
C GLU A 204 -22.76 -5.02 -14.33
N ASP A 205 -23.41 -3.96 -14.81
CA ASP A 205 -23.65 -3.65 -16.22
C ASP A 205 -22.42 -3.03 -16.91
N LEU A 206 -21.41 -2.60 -16.13
CA LEU A 206 -20.18 -2.07 -16.70
C LEU A 206 -19.37 -3.16 -17.40
N PRO A 207 -18.77 -2.87 -18.57
CA PRO A 207 -17.96 -3.85 -19.28
C PRO A 207 -16.83 -4.38 -18.41
N ARG A 208 -16.72 -5.72 -18.39
CA ARG A 208 -15.67 -6.50 -17.69
C ARG A 208 -15.53 -6.14 -16.20
N PHE A 209 -16.64 -5.80 -15.55
CA PHE A 209 -16.68 -5.47 -14.13
C PHE A 209 -17.22 -6.67 -13.34
N ASN A 210 -16.36 -7.35 -12.57
CA ASN A 210 -16.72 -8.51 -11.74
C ASN A 210 -16.17 -8.41 -10.30
N ILE A 211 -15.92 -7.17 -9.85
CA ILE A 211 -15.48 -6.84 -8.50
C ILE A 211 -16.62 -6.21 -7.70
N GLU A 212 -16.43 -6.05 -6.40
CA GLU A 212 -17.39 -5.36 -5.55
C GLU A 212 -17.45 -3.85 -5.83
N SER A 213 -18.66 -3.32 -5.97
CA SER A 213 -18.97 -1.90 -6.12
C SER A 213 -18.89 -1.17 -4.78
N ALA A 214 -19.27 -1.85 -3.70
CA ALA A 214 -19.09 -1.37 -2.34
C ALA A 214 -18.77 -2.51 -1.36
N SER A 215 -18.11 -2.18 -0.26
CA SER A 215 -17.80 -3.12 0.81
C SER A 215 -17.86 -2.48 2.18
N ILE A 216 -18.25 -3.29 3.17
CA ILE A 216 -18.16 -2.99 4.59
C ILE A 216 -17.35 -4.12 5.23
N VAL A 217 -16.28 -3.77 5.94
CA VAL A 217 -15.43 -4.70 6.67
C VAL A 217 -15.41 -4.31 8.14
N CYS A 218 -16.05 -5.11 8.98
CA CYS A 218 -15.99 -5.00 10.44
C CYS A 218 -14.82 -5.83 10.97
N MET A 219 -14.08 -5.27 11.92
CA MET A 219 -12.87 -5.89 12.47
C MET A 219 -12.87 -5.81 14.00
N ARG A 220 -12.29 -6.82 14.64
CA ARG A 220 -11.92 -6.77 16.05
C ARG A 220 -10.41 -6.92 16.19
N PHE A 221 -9.80 -6.05 16.96
CA PHE A 221 -8.36 -6.06 17.22
C PHE A 221 -8.02 -6.88 18.47
N LYS A 222 -6.79 -7.38 18.56
CA LYS A 222 -6.27 -8.07 19.77
C LYS A 222 -6.31 -7.16 21.01
N SER A 223 -6.16 -5.84 20.84
CA SER A 223 -6.31 -4.84 21.90
C SER A 223 -7.74 -4.72 22.47
N GLY A 224 -8.74 -5.33 21.80
CA GLY A 224 -10.16 -5.22 22.13
C GLY A 224 -10.89 -4.10 21.40
N ALA A 225 -10.17 -3.19 20.74
CA ALA A 225 -10.77 -2.18 19.86
C ALA A 225 -11.59 -2.86 18.75
N ILE A 226 -12.63 -2.18 18.29
CA ILE A 226 -13.37 -2.57 17.09
C ILE A 226 -13.16 -1.52 16.01
N GLY A 227 -13.31 -1.93 14.76
CA GLY A 227 -13.33 -0.96 13.68
C GLY A 227 -14.10 -1.39 12.47
N VAL A 228 -14.36 -0.42 11.60
CA VAL A 228 -15.04 -0.60 10.33
C VAL A 228 -14.28 0.12 9.22
N VAL A 229 -14.16 -0.55 8.07
CA VAL A 229 -13.71 0.05 6.81
C VAL A 229 -14.88 0.00 5.85
N THR A 230 -15.34 1.15 5.39
CA THR A 230 -16.32 1.26 4.30
C THR A 230 -15.63 1.69 3.01
N SER A 231 -16.06 1.13 1.89
CA SER A 231 -15.44 1.41 0.61
C SER A 231 -16.45 1.36 -0.52
N THR A 232 -16.30 2.24 -1.50
CA THR A 232 -17.02 2.12 -2.78
C THR A 232 -16.20 2.72 -3.92
N CYS A 233 -16.37 2.18 -5.11
CA CYS A 233 -15.90 2.76 -6.37
C CYS A 233 -17.03 3.39 -7.20
N ALA A 234 -18.22 3.52 -6.60
CA ALA A 234 -19.43 4.05 -7.24
C ALA A 234 -19.76 5.49 -6.79
N ALA A 235 -18.85 6.20 -6.11
CA ALA A 235 -19.10 7.53 -5.55
C ALA A 235 -19.04 8.66 -6.61
N GLN A 236 -19.80 8.52 -7.69
CA GLN A 236 -19.88 9.50 -8.78
C GLN A 236 -20.87 10.63 -8.46
N PRO A 237 -20.68 11.85 -9.03
CA PRO A 237 -19.56 12.27 -9.89
C PRO A 237 -18.34 12.77 -9.11
N ALA A 238 -18.47 13.00 -7.80
CA ALA A 238 -17.44 13.70 -7.01
C ALA A 238 -16.16 12.86 -6.80
N GLY A 239 -16.32 11.58 -6.42
CA GLY A 239 -15.20 10.72 -6.05
C GLY A 239 -14.29 11.30 -4.97
N CYS A 240 -13.13 10.66 -4.77
CA CYS A 240 -11.98 11.23 -4.07
C CYS A 240 -12.18 11.59 -2.59
N ASP A 241 -13.10 10.94 -1.88
CA ASP A 241 -13.24 11.12 -0.43
C ASP A 241 -12.64 9.95 0.33
N ALA A 242 -11.68 10.24 1.20
CA ALA A 242 -11.07 9.24 2.06
C ALA A 242 -10.65 9.86 3.39
N GLY A 243 -10.79 9.07 4.44
CA GLY A 243 -10.47 9.51 5.78
C GLY A 243 -10.66 8.40 6.80
N PHE A 244 -10.43 8.76 8.06
CA PHE A 244 -10.75 7.92 9.19
C PHE A 244 -11.09 8.75 10.42
N ARG A 245 -11.83 8.14 11.33
CA ARG A 245 -12.09 8.60 12.69
C ARG A 245 -11.56 7.56 13.67
N LEU A 246 -11.08 8.03 14.81
CA LEU A 246 -10.70 7.18 15.92
C LEU A 246 -11.23 7.78 17.23
N ILE A 247 -11.76 6.91 18.09
CA ILE A 247 -12.16 7.25 19.46
C ILE A 247 -11.25 6.48 20.42
N ALA A 248 -10.43 7.22 21.15
CA ALA A 248 -9.67 6.76 22.30
C ALA A 248 -10.27 7.32 23.59
N ARG A 249 -9.85 6.79 24.73
CA ARG A 249 -10.33 7.19 26.06
C ARG A 249 -10.28 8.70 26.31
N HIS A 250 -9.24 9.36 25.81
CA HIS A 250 -9.00 10.79 26.07
C HIS A 250 -8.90 11.64 24.79
N ILE A 251 -8.96 11.00 23.62
CA ILE A 251 -8.77 11.67 22.32
C ILE A 251 -9.82 11.19 21.33
N GLN A 252 -10.47 12.13 20.66
CA GLN A 252 -11.16 11.89 19.40
C GLN A 252 -10.31 12.46 18.26
N LEU A 253 -10.13 11.66 17.21
CA LEU A 253 -9.38 12.02 16.02
C LEU A 253 -10.28 11.88 14.79
N VAL A 254 -10.28 12.88 13.91
CA VAL A 254 -10.91 12.82 12.59
C VAL A 254 -9.91 13.30 11.56
N CYS A 255 -9.52 12.42 10.65
CA CYS A 255 -8.64 12.75 9.54
C CYS A 255 -9.38 12.59 8.21
N ARG A 256 -9.23 13.57 7.32
CA ARG A 256 -9.78 13.55 5.96
C ARG A 256 -8.72 14.07 5.00
N GLY A 257 -8.30 13.23 4.06
CA GLY A 257 -7.15 13.53 3.20
C GLY A 257 -5.89 13.89 4.01
N ARG A 258 -5.48 15.15 3.92
CA ARG A 258 -4.25 15.70 4.52
C ARG A 258 -4.46 16.40 5.86
N ARG A 259 -5.71 16.57 6.29
CA ARG A 259 -6.07 17.27 7.52
C ARG A 259 -6.48 16.29 8.61
N CYS A 260 -6.01 16.52 9.83
CA CYS A 260 -6.45 15.81 11.04
C CYS A 260 -6.91 16.80 12.10
N THR A 261 -8.09 16.58 12.66
CA THR A 261 -8.63 17.32 13.81
C THR A 261 -8.61 16.42 15.03
N ILE A 262 -7.97 16.90 16.10
CA ILE A 262 -7.77 16.21 17.37
C ILE A 262 -8.57 16.95 18.43
N ILE A 263 -9.38 16.22 19.20
CA ILE A 263 -10.23 16.76 20.25
C ILE A 263 -9.82 16.11 21.57
N ARG A 264 -9.45 16.94 22.56
CA ARG A 264 -8.94 16.54 23.89
C ARG A 264 -9.63 17.36 24.98
N GLY A 265 -10.70 16.83 25.57
CA GLY A 265 -11.58 17.64 26.43
C GLY A 265 -12.12 18.83 25.63
N ASP A 266 -11.93 20.05 26.14
CA ASP A 266 -12.37 21.29 25.47
C ASP A 266 -11.37 21.82 24.43
N LYS A 267 -10.22 21.17 24.25
CA LYS A 267 -9.20 21.58 23.27
C LYS A 267 -9.44 20.92 21.93
N VAL A 268 -9.47 21.74 20.88
CA VAL A 268 -9.51 21.30 19.48
C VAL A 268 -8.26 21.79 18.77
N GLU A 269 -7.51 20.86 18.18
CA GLU A 269 -6.29 21.12 17.41
C GLU A 269 -6.48 20.58 16.00
N THR A 270 -6.02 21.33 15.00
CA THR A 270 -6.04 20.88 13.59
C THR A 270 -4.63 20.86 13.03
N LEU A 271 -4.24 19.71 12.51
CA LEU A 271 -2.98 19.49 11.80
C LEU A 271 -3.27 19.43 10.31
N GLU A 272 -2.52 20.18 9.52
CA GLU A 272 -2.52 20.09 8.06
C GLU A 272 -1.17 19.54 7.61
N ALA A 273 -1.19 18.60 6.67
CA ALA A 273 0.05 18.01 6.20
C ALA A 273 0.90 19.04 5.45
N SER A 274 2.18 19.12 5.79
CA SER A 274 3.13 20.11 5.25
C SER A 274 4.10 19.52 4.23
N VAL A 275 4.16 18.19 4.10
CA VAL A 275 5.12 17.48 3.25
C VAL A 275 4.45 16.76 2.09
N ASP A 276 5.21 16.49 1.01
CA ASP A 276 4.79 15.55 -0.03
C ASP A 276 5.05 14.11 0.47
N PRO A 277 4.02 13.32 0.80
CA PRO A 277 4.21 12.02 1.44
C PRO A 277 4.89 11.02 0.51
N TYR A 278 4.74 11.15 -0.81
CA TYR A 278 5.45 10.32 -1.79
C TYR A 278 6.95 10.65 -1.80
N MET A 279 7.32 11.92 -1.62
CA MET A 279 8.72 12.30 -1.48
C MET A 279 9.30 11.76 -0.15
N GLU A 280 8.53 11.81 0.93
CA GLU A 280 8.97 11.30 2.22
C GLU A 280 9.12 9.78 2.25
N GLU A 281 8.21 9.02 1.62
CA GLU A 281 8.36 7.57 1.54
C GLU A 281 9.57 7.17 0.69
N ASP A 282 9.81 7.86 -0.43
CA ASP A 282 10.98 7.64 -1.29
C ASP A 282 12.29 7.98 -0.56
N ARG A 283 12.35 9.13 0.12
CA ARG A 283 13.50 9.52 0.94
C ARG A 283 13.75 8.52 2.06
N HIS A 284 12.71 8.07 2.74
CA HIS A 284 12.86 7.11 3.83
C HIS A 284 13.46 5.80 3.33
N PHE A 285 12.97 5.26 2.22
CA PHE A 285 13.51 4.02 1.64
C PHE A 285 14.99 4.18 1.26
N ILE A 286 15.34 5.24 0.52
CA ILE A 286 16.71 5.51 0.10
C ILE A 286 17.65 5.71 1.29
N GLU A 287 17.24 6.47 2.31
CA GLU A 287 18.06 6.66 3.52
C GLU A 287 18.23 5.37 4.31
N CYS A 288 17.20 4.51 4.35
CA CYS A 288 17.31 3.20 4.98
C CYS A 288 18.31 2.30 4.24
N VAL A 289 18.27 2.28 2.91
CA VAL A 289 19.25 1.58 2.06
C VAL A 289 20.66 2.10 2.30
N LYS A 290 20.89 3.42 2.27
CA LYS A 290 22.21 4.03 2.50
C LYS A 290 22.78 3.69 3.88
N ARG A 291 21.92 3.53 4.89
CA ARG A 291 22.32 3.31 6.29
C ARG A 291 22.27 1.85 6.74
N GLY A 292 21.82 0.93 5.90
CA GLY A 292 21.71 -0.48 6.25
C GLY A 292 20.70 -0.74 7.38
N ARG A 293 19.54 -0.04 7.39
CA ARG A 293 18.49 -0.20 8.42
C ARG A 293 17.15 -0.58 7.82
N ASP A 294 16.30 -1.22 8.62
CA ASP A 294 14.93 -1.53 8.23
C ASP A 294 14.08 -0.28 8.00
N THR A 295 13.13 -0.38 7.08
CA THR A 295 12.14 0.68 6.85
C THR A 295 11.00 0.63 7.88
N GLU A 296 10.13 1.64 7.86
CA GLU A 296 8.95 1.68 8.74
C GLU A 296 7.80 0.83 8.19
N VAL A 297 7.91 0.40 6.93
CA VAL A 297 6.89 -0.37 6.21
C VAL A 297 7.55 -1.53 5.47
N PRO A 298 8.27 -2.42 6.16
CA PRO A 298 8.92 -3.57 5.54
C PRO A 298 7.89 -4.49 4.89
N TYR A 299 8.33 -5.39 4.00
CA TYR A 299 7.45 -6.28 3.22
C TYR A 299 6.41 -7.03 4.09
N VAL A 300 6.79 -7.41 5.31
CA VAL A 300 5.88 -8.08 6.28
C VAL A 300 4.64 -7.25 6.63
N GLU A 301 4.71 -5.91 6.62
CA GLU A 301 3.53 -5.07 6.82
C GLU A 301 2.55 -5.17 5.65
N GLY A 302 3.06 -5.33 4.43
CA GLY A 302 2.28 -5.69 3.24
C GLY A 302 1.59 -7.04 3.39
N VAL A 303 2.31 -8.06 3.86
CA VAL A 303 1.75 -9.41 4.10
C VAL A 303 0.62 -9.37 5.11
N LYS A 304 0.82 -8.71 6.26
CA LYS A 304 -0.21 -8.62 7.31
C LYS A 304 -1.45 -7.87 6.83
N THR A 305 -1.30 -6.79 6.07
CA THR A 305 -2.44 -6.05 5.50
C THR A 305 -3.15 -6.88 4.43
N LEU A 306 -2.41 -7.58 3.56
CA LEU A 306 -2.99 -8.49 2.58
C LEU A 306 -3.78 -9.63 3.25
N GLU A 307 -3.24 -10.22 4.32
CA GLU A 307 -3.89 -11.30 5.07
C GLU A 307 -5.27 -10.88 5.63
N VAL A 308 -5.35 -9.69 6.25
CA VAL A 308 -6.64 -9.12 6.71
C VAL A 308 -7.60 -8.92 5.53
N THR A 309 -7.06 -8.46 4.41
CA THR A 309 -7.87 -8.15 3.23
C THR A 309 -8.42 -9.43 2.58
N LEU A 310 -7.61 -10.47 2.45
CA LEU A 310 -8.03 -11.79 1.96
C LEU A 310 -8.99 -12.48 2.95
N ALA A 311 -8.80 -12.31 4.26
CA ALA A 311 -9.75 -12.78 5.27
C ALA A 311 -11.12 -12.09 5.13
N ALA A 312 -11.15 -10.80 4.81
CA ALA A 312 -12.39 -10.07 4.54
C ALA A 312 -13.06 -10.55 3.25
N VAL A 313 -12.29 -10.76 2.16
CA VAL A 313 -12.83 -11.36 0.92
C VAL A 313 -13.43 -12.75 1.20
N LYS A 314 -12.72 -13.58 1.98
CA LYS A 314 -13.22 -14.90 2.41
C LYS A 314 -14.49 -14.77 3.24
N SER A 315 -14.54 -13.82 4.16
CA SER A 315 -15.72 -13.55 5.00
C SER A 315 -16.95 -13.17 4.18
N ALA A 316 -16.79 -12.27 3.20
CA ALA A 316 -17.90 -11.85 2.34
C ALA A 316 -18.46 -13.02 1.51
N ARG A 317 -17.59 -13.89 1.01
CA ARG A 317 -17.98 -15.10 0.26
C ARG A 317 -18.68 -16.14 1.13
N GLU A 318 -18.13 -16.42 2.31
CA GLU A 318 -18.62 -17.46 3.21
C GLU A 318 -19.72 -16.98 4.16
N ARG A 319 -20.03 -15.67 4.16
CA ARG A 319 -21.04 -15.01 5.00
C ARG A 319 -20.89 -15.30 6.50
N ARG A 320 -19.65 -15.31 6.98
CA ARG A 320 -19.31 -15.61 8.37
C ARG A 320 -18.05 -14.88 8.83
N VAL A 321 -17.85 -14.83 10.13
CA VAL A 321 -16.62 -14.31 10.74
C VAL A 321 -15.42 -15.20 10.37
N ILE A 322 -14.31 -14.57 10.01
CA ILE A 322 -13.02 -15.21 9.77
C ILE A 322 -12.05 -14.76 10.86
N LYS A 323 -11.41 -15.72 11.54
CA LYS A 323 -10.37 -15.46 12.55
C LYS A 323 -9.01 -15.32 11.89
N LEU A 324 -8.16 -14.52 12.52
CA LEU A 324 -6.79 -14.23 12.10
C LEU A 324 -5.80 -14.62 13.22
N PRO A 325 -4.55 -14.99 12.87
CA PRO A 325 -4.03 -15.04 11.49
C PRO A 325 -4.59 -16.24 10.70
N LEU A 326 -4.58 -16.15 9.37
CA LEU A 326 -4.93 -17.25 8.45
C LEU A 326 -3.82 -18.31 8.43
N THR A 327 -2.58 -17.91 8.69
CA THR A 327 -1.41 -18.80 8.76
C THR A 327 -0.32 -18.22 9.66
N SER A 328 0.63 -19.04 10.10
CA SER A 328 1.75 -18.59 10.94
C SER A 328 2.98 -18.30 10.09
N TYR A 329 3.67 -17.17 10.33
CA TYR A 329 4.88 -16.77 9.62
C TYR A 329 5.75 -15.78 10.41
#